data_AF-A0A9E7UKY5-F1
#
_entry.id   AF-A0A9E7UKY5-F1
#
_cell.length_a   1.000
_cell.length_b   1.000
_cell.length_c   1.000
_cell.angle_alpha   90.00
_cell.angle_beta   90.00
_cell.angle_gamma   90.00
#
_symmetry.space_group_name_H-M   'P 1'
#
loop_
_entity.id
_entity.type
_entity.pdbx_description
1 polymer ?
#
loop_
_entity_poly.entity_id
_entity_poly.type
_entity_poly.pdbx_seq_one_letter_code
_entity_poly.pdbx_strand_id
1 'polypeptide(L)'
;MLVVDCHENRYMESGYAYPRFIYPISKGTATMNYGNQIVSRMPFLRIYTPPQSTSPAYVTIPIASMGYSTIIYEAYAYDTSERKLCEAAMLIESLDSLKRVSVSETKVISSYPTTGAITPRRTMIKVRFSERISSGKNWNRIVLKNQRGRRVYIKKWVKGNTLYIKPSMLSKNTSYTLTVPFEAVKGSSPIKTWSVSFRTGRK
;
A
#
# COMPACT_ATOMS: atom_id res chain seq x y z
N MET A 1 6.16 1.79 -5.10
CA MET A 1 7.32 2.63 -5.44
C MET A 1 8.58 1.90 -4.97
N LEU A 2 9.62 1.87 -5.79
CA LEU A 2 10.92 1.29 -5.46
C LEU A 2 11.93 2.44 -5.41
N VAL A 3 12.54 2.66 -4.25
CA VAL A 3 13.67 3.59 -4.10
C VAL A 3 14.78 2.87 -3.36
N VAL A 4 15.92 2.71 -4.04
CA VAL A 4 17.09 1.99 -3.55
C VAL A 4 18.39 2.69 -3.94
N ASP A 5 19.41 2.45 -3.13
CA ASP A 5 20.78 2.84 -3.40
C ASP A 5 21.65 1.58 -3.55
N CYS A 6 22.31 1.40 -4.68
CA CYS A 6 23.22 0.28 -4.90
C CYS A 6 24.65 0.75 -4.69
N HIS A 7 25.26 0.28 -3.61
CA HIS A 7 26.60 0.68 -3.19
C HIS A 7 27.63 -0.38 -3.55
N GLU A 8 28.79 0.12 -3.98
CA GLU A 8 30.01 -0.65 -4.13
C GLU A 8 31.18 0.04 -3.40
N ASN A 9 31.83 -0.66 -2.47
CA ASN A 9 32.85 -0.06 -1.60
C ASN A 9 33.86 -1.09 -1.03
N ARG A 10 34.91 -0.60 -0.35
CA ARG A 10 36.00 -1.36 0.27
C ARG A 10 35.62 -2.15 1.54
N TYR A 11 34.37 -2.59 1.65
CA TYR A 11 33.93 -3.46 2.74
C TYR A 11 34.21 -2.87 4.14
N MET A 12 34.98 -3.58 4.96
CA MET A 12 35.37 -3.21 6.32
C MET A 12 36.19 -1.91 6.39
N GLU A 13 36.97 -1.56 5.36
CA GLU A 13 37.71 -0.28 5.33
C GLU A 13 36.75 0.91 5.34
N SER A 14 35.53 0.71 4.85
CA SER A 14 34.48 1.73 4.79
C SER A 14 33.42 1.55 5.88
N GLY A 15 33.64 0.65 6.84
CA GLY A 15 32.72 0.37 7.94
C GLY A 15 31.46 -0.41 7.54
N TYR A 16 31.42 -1.00 6.34
CA TYR A 16 30.27 -1.76 5.85
C TYR A 16 30.46 -3.27 6.00
N ALA A 17 29.35 -3.96 6.28
CA ALA A 17 29.33 -5.41 6.42
C ALA A 17 29.27 -6.18 5.08
N TYR A 18 29.11 -5.47 3.94
CA TYR A 18 29.05 -5.98 2.57
C TYR A 18 29.69 -4.99 1.59
N PRO A 19 30.48 -5.45 0.60
CA PRO A 19 31.14 -4.54 -0.34
C PRO A 19 30.20 -4.11 -1.44
N ARG A 20 29.15 -4.90 -1.73
CA ARG A 20 28.21 -4.76 -2.83
C ARG A 20 26.81 -5.02 -2.32
N PHE A 21 25.99 -3.98 -2.23
CA PHE A 21 24.68 -4.11 -1.60
C PHE A 21 23.64 -3.12 -2.13
N ILE A 22 22.38 -3.51 -1.98
CA ILE A 22 21.22 -2.66 -2.21
C ILE A 22 20.72 -2.18 -0.84
N TYR A 23 20.68 -0.87 -0.65
CA TYR A 23 20.06 -0.22 0.49
C TYR A 23 18.62 0.22 0.17
N PRO A 24 17.60 -0.42 0.78
CA PRO A 24 16.21 -0.02 0.58
C PRO A 24 15.87 1.25 1.36
N ILE A 25 15.76 2.37 0.65
CA ILE A 25 15.35 3.66 1.24
C ILE A 25 13.85 3.68 1.53
N SER A 26 13.07 3.13 0.61
CA SER A 26 11.62 2.95 0.79
C SER A 26 11.33 1.68 1.60
N LYS A 27 10.48 1.76 2.63
CA LYS A 27 10.30 0.67 3.61
C LYS A 27 9.05 -0.21 3.38
N GLY A 28 8.57 -0.28 2.13
CA GLY A 28 7.33 -0.99 1.80
C GLY A 28 7.54 -2.45 1.40
N THR A 29 6.49 -3.26 1.52
CA THR A 29 6.48 -4.66 1.05
C THR A 29 6.84 -4.77 -0.43
N ALA A 30 6.40 -3.82 -1.25
CA ALA A 30 6.76 -3.76 -2.66
C ALA A 30 8.27 -3.57 -2.85
N THR A 31 8.91 -2.69 -2.07
CA THR A 31 10.36 -2.45 -2.13
C THR A 31 11.13 -3.71 -1.82
N MET A 32 10.79 -4.40 -0.73
CA MET A 32 11.47 -5.63 -0.34
C MET A 32 11.25 -6.76 -1.36
N ASN A 33 10.04 -6.87 -1.94
CA ASN A 33 9.77 -7.85 -2.99
C ASN A 33 10.61 -7.60 -4.25
N TYR A 34 10.73 -6.35 -4.70
CA TYR A 34 11.57 -6.03 -5.85
C TYR A 34 13.06 -6.19 -5.53
N GLY A 35 13.51 -5.73 -4.35
CA GLY A 35 14.89 -5.95 -3.89
C GLY A 35 15.27 -7.42 -3.87
N ASN A 36 14.39 -8.29 -3.34
CA ASN A 36 14.61 -9.74 -3.30
C ASN A 36 14.70 -10.36 -4.71
N GLN A 37 13.89 -9.90 -5.66
CA GLN A 37 13.95 -10.35 -7.05
C GLN A 37 15.25 -9.94 -7.76
N ILE A 38 15.80 -8.78 -7.42
CA ILE A 38 17.09 -8.30 -7.96
C ILE A 38 18.22 -9.14 -7.38
N VAL A 39 18.34 -9.25 -6.05
CA VAL A 39 19.45 -10.01 -5.43
C VAL A 39 19.40 -11.51 -5.73
N SER A 40 18.22 -12.08 -6.05
CA SER A 40 18.14 -13.48 -6.51
C SER A 40 18.77 -13.71 -7.88
N ARG A 41 18.88 -12.65 -8.70
CA ARG A 41 19.48 -12.69 -10.05
C ARG A 41 20.90 -12.14 -10.07
N MET A 42 21.22 -11.28 -9.12
CA MET A 42 22.55 -10.71 -8.91
C MET A 42 23.11 -11.22 -7.56
N PRO A 43 23.60 -12.47 -7.50
CA PRO A 43 23.94 -13.13 -6.23
C PRO A 43 25.12 -12.49 -5.48
N PHE A 44 25.87 -11.58 -6.12
CA PHE A 44 26.91 -10.78 -5.48
C PHE A 44 26.34 -9.58 -4.70
N LEU A 45 25.09 -9.17 -4.96
CA LEU A 45 24.40 -8.14 -4.19
C LEU A 45 23.77 -8.73 -2.92
N ARG A 46 23.70 -7.91 -1.88
CA ARG A 46 22.98 -8.18 -0.63
C ARG A 46 22.02 -7.05 -0.33
N ILE A 47 20.85 -7.34 0.23
CA ILE A 47 20.04 -6.27 0.83
C ILE A 47 20.66 -5.91 2.17
N TYR A 48 21.05 -4.65 2.35
CA TYR A 48 21.75 -4.19 3.55
C TYR A 48 21.42 -2.74 3.86
N THR A 49 21.25 -2.43 5.15
CA THR A 49 21.12 -1.05 5.64
C THR A 49 22.44 -0.65 6.31
N PRO A 50 23.22 0.26 5.70
CA PRO A 50 24.49 0.70 6.30
C PRO A 50 24.24 1.50 7.59
N PRO A 51 25.11 1.39 8.60
CA PRO A 51 24.96 2.08 9.89
C PRO A 51 25.15 3.59 9.78
N GLN A 52 25.93 4.06 8.81
CA GLN A 52 26.22 5.48 8.58
C GLN A 52 26.20 5.76 7.07
N SER A 53 25.06 6.18 6.54
CA SER A 53 24.93 6.64 5.14
C SER A 53 24.55 8.11 5.10
N THR A 54 25.33 8.93 4.40
CA THR A 54 25.09 10.37 4.26
C THR A 54 24.45 10.74 2.92
N SER A 55 24.82 10.06 1.83
CA SER A 55 24.28 10.31 0.47
C SER A 55 22.75 10.23 0.37
N PRO A 56 22.01 9.36 1.10
CA PRO A 56 20.58 9.26 0.92
C PRO A 56 19.82 10.54 1.29
N ALA A 57 20.31 11.31 2.27
CA ALA A 57 19.68 12.55 2.70
C ALA A 57 19.66 13.63 1.61
N TYR A 58 20.64 13.60 0.70
CA TYR A 58 20.81 14.61 -0.34
C TYR A 58 20.19 14.20 -1.68
N VAL A 59 20.03 12.89 -1.93
CA VAL A 59 19.59 12.40 -3.26
C VAL A 59 18.35 11.52 -3.17
N THR A 60 18.45 10.32 -2.60
CA THR A 60 17.37 9.33 -2.70
C THR A 60 16.15 9.67 -1.85
N ILE A 61 16.32 10.27 -0.67
CA ILE A 61 15.20 10.68 0.20
C ILE A 61 14.38 11.81 -0.45
N PRO A 62 15.00 12.91 -0.93
CA PRO A 62 14.26 13.94 -1.69
C PRO A 62 13.49 13.38 -2.88
N ILE A 63 14.12 12.54 -3.72
CA ILE A 63 13.45 11.97 -4.90
C ILE A 63 12.30 11.05 -4.50
N ALA A 64 12.49 10.22 -3.47
CA ALA A 64 11.42 9.37 -2.92
C ALA A 64 10.23 10.19 -2.43
N SER A 65 10.47 11.34 -1.78
CA SER A 65 9.41 12.21 -1.27
C SER A 65 8.54 12.82 -2.39
N MET A 66 9.10 12.95 -3.59
CA MET A 66 8.38 13.41 -4.79
C MET A 66 7.55 12.29 -5.48
N GLY A 67 7.65 11.05 -5.00
CA GLY A 67 6.85 9.93 -5.52
C GLY A 67 7.46 9.23 -6.74
N TYR A 68 8.72 9.53 -7.09
CA TYR A 68 9.41 8.85 -8.18
C TYR A 68 10.04 7.54 -7.71
N SER A 69 9.94 6.50 -8.55
CA SER A 69 10.74 5.29 -8.34
C SER A 69 12.16 5.57 -8.86
N THR A 70 13.17 5.15 -8.09
CA THR A 70 14.55 5.54 -8.33
C THR A 70 15.49 4.43 -7.93
N ILE A 71 16.51 4.22 -8.76
CA ILE A 71 17.64 3.36 -8.46
C ILE A 71 18.86 4.23 -8.66
N ILE A 72 19.63 4.43 -7.60
CA ILE A 72 21.00 4.93 -7.74
C ILE A 72 21.90 3.71 -7.87
N TYR A 73 22.73 3.70 -8.90
CA TYR A 73 23.72 2.65 -9.14
C TYR A 73 25.10 3.26 -9.09
N GLU A 74 25.84 2.95 -8.02
CA GLU A 74 27.21 3.41 -7.83
C GLU A 74 28.16 2.29 -8.27
N ALA A 75 29.06 2.59 -9.20
CA ALA A 75 30.11 1.65 -9.62
C ALA A 75 31.39 1.91 -8.83
N TYR A 76 32.08 0.85 -8.40
CA TYR A 76 33.34 0.98 -7.68
C TYR A 76 34.42 1.53 -8.61
N ALA A 77 35.06 2.62 -8.21
CA ALA A 77 36.04 3.34 -9.04
C ALA A 77 37.15 2.43 -9.59
N TYR A 78 37.60 1.46 -8.80
CA TYR A 78 38.74 0.60 -9.12
C TYR A 78 38.38 -0.70 -9.85
N ASP A 79 37.10 -0.99 -10.09
CA ASP A 79 36.75 -2.13 -10.95
C ASP A 79 37.11 -1.85 -12.41
N THR A 80 37.46 -2.91 -13.14
CA THR A 80 37.76 -2.80 -14.58
C THR A 80 36.51 -2.40 -15.36
N SER A 81 36.72 -1.82 -16.55
CA SER A 81 35.61 -1.40 -17.43
C SER A 81 34.72 -2.58 -17.82
N GLU A 82 35.30 -3.75 -18.05
CA GLU A 82 34.59 -4.98 -18.40
C GLU A 82 33.67 -5.43 -17.27
N ARG A 83 34.15 -5.35 -16.02
CA ARG A 83 33.36 -5.72 -14.85
C ARG A 83 32.19 -4.74 -14.64
N LYS A 84 32.46 -3.43 -14.72
CA LYS A 84 31.43 -2.40 -14.62
C LYS A 84 30.33 -2.61 -15.66
N LEU A 85 30.72 -2.91 -16.90
CA LEU A 85 29.78 -3.19 -17.99
C LEU A 85 28.97 -4.46 -17.74
N CYS A 86 29.62 -5.55 -17.32
CA CYS A 86 28.96 -6.83 -17.06
C CYS A 86 27.91 -6.70 -15.95
N GLU A 87 28.24 -6.03 -14.84
CA GLU A 87 27.34 -5.88 -13.70
C GLU A 87 26.20 -4.90 -13.98
N ALA A 88 26.46 -3.84 -14.74
CA ALA A 88 25.41 -2.95 -15.23
C ALA A 88 24.43 -3.68 -16.17
N ALA A 89 24.94 -4.55 -17.06
CA ALA A 89 24.09 -5.38 -17.91
C ALA A 89 23.23 -6.35 -17.08
N MET A 90 23.82 -7.02 -16.09
CA MET A 90 23.08 -7.88 -15.15
C MET A 90 22.00 -7.12 -14.38
N LEU A 91 22.25 -5.87 -14.00
CA LEU A 91 21.25 -5.03 -13.36
C LEU A 91 20.10 -4.73 -14.32
N ILE A 92 20.37 -4.31 -15.55
CA ILE A 92 19.34 -4.03 -16.56
C ILE A 92 18.47 -5.28 -16.80
N GLU A 93 19.09 -6.45 -17.05
CA GLU A 93 18.37 -7.71 -17.25
C GLU A 93 17.54 -8.11 -16.02
N SER A 94 18.07 -7.85 -14.82
CA SER A 94 17.34 -8.10 -13.57
C SER A 94 16.13 -7.18 -13.44
N LEU A 95 16.23 -5.92 -13.85
CA LEU A 95 15.15 -4.93 -13.85
C LEU A 95 14.08 -5.27 -14.88
N ASP A 96 14.48 -5.64 -16.10
CA ASP A 96 13.56 -6.01 -17.19
C ASP A 96 12.78 -7.29 -16.86
N SER A 97 13.38 -8.20 -16.11
CA SER A 97 12.75 -9.45 -15.70
C SER A 97 11.97 -9.37 -14.38
N LEU A 98 11.80 -8.17 -13.80
CA LEU A 98 11.00 -7.98 -12.59
C LEU A 98 9.55 -8.36 -12.85
N LYS A 99 9.07 -9.35 -12.10
CA LYS A 99 7.64 -9.65 -12.06
C LYS A 99 6.97 -8.55 -11.25
N ARG A 100 6.07 -7.81 -11.90
CA ARG A 100 5.21 -6.84 -11.22
C ARG A 100 4.56 -7.55 -10.04
N VAL A 101 4.73 -6.99 -8.84
CA VAL A 101 3.99 -7.48 -7.69
C VAL A 101 2.51 -7.18 -7.97
N SER A 102 1.74 -8.19 -8.34
CA SER A 102 0.28 -8.13 -8.33
C SER A 102 -0.15 -8.15 -6.87
N VAL A 103 -0.07 -7.00 -6.22
CA VAL A 103 -0.79 -6.83 -4.96
C VAL A 103 -2.25 -7.00 -5.34
N SER A 104 -2.87 -8.12 -4.95
CA SER A 104 -4.31 -8.31 -5.10
C SER A 104 -4.97 -7.07 -4.51
N GLU A 105 -5.54 -6.23 -5.37
CA GLU A 105 -6.10 -4.98 -4.92
C GLU A 105 -7.32 -5.29 -4.04
N THR A 106 -7.28 -4.77 -2.81
CA THR A 106 -8.44 -4.80 -1.93
C THR A 106 -9.53 -3.92 -2.52
N LYS A 107 -10.61 -4.55 -3.00
CA LYS A 107 -11.75 -3.87 -3.63
C LYS A 107 -13.03 -4.20 -2.90
N VAL A 108 -13.98 -3.26 -2.91
CA VAL A 108 -15.36 -3.56 -2.55
C VAL A 108 -15.96 -4.39 -3.69
N ILE A 109 -16.41 -5.61 -3.39
CA ILE A 109 -17.09 -6.50 -4.35
C ILE A 109 -18.58 -6.17 -4.38
N SER A 110 -19.18 -5.98 -3.22
CA SER A 110 -20.62 -5.75 -3.13
C SER A 110 -21.00 -5.06 -1.83
N SER A 111 -22.21 -4.50 -1.83
CA SER A 111 -22.82 -3.96 -0.62
C SER A 111 -24.29 -4.31 -0.56
N TYR A 112 -24.78 -4.42 0.67
CA TYR A 112 -26.19 -4.42 0.98
C TYR A 112 -26.44 -3.35 2.03
N PRO A 113 -27.38 -2.41 1.83
CA PRO A 113 -28.14 -2.22 0.60
C PRO A 113 -27.22 -1.80 -0.55
N THR A 114 -27.63 -2.03 -1.80
CA THR A 114 -26.98 -1.45 -2.98
C THR A 114 -27.38 0.02 -3.16
N THR A 115 -26.66 0.75 -3.99
CA THR A 115 -27.01 2.14 -4.31
C THR A 115 -28.43 2.23 -4.87
N GLY A 116 -29.24 3.14 -4.31
CA GLY A 116 -30.63 3.36 -4.71
C GLY A 116 -31.64 2.39 -4.09
N ALA A 117 -31.20 1.35 -3.38
CA ALA A 117 -32.09 0.37 -2.79
C ALA A 117 -33.06 0.99 -1.77
N ILE A 118 -34.29 0.48 -1.73
CA ILE A 118 -35.27 0.78 -0.69
C ILE A 118 -35.23 -0.33 0.36
N THR A 119 -35.09 0.04 1.63
CA THR A 119 -34.93 -0.93 2.73
C THR A 119 -35.82 -0.66 3.94
N PRO A 120 -36.03 -1.65 4.81
CA PRO A 120 -36.68 -1.44 6.11
C PRO A 120 -35.86 -0.51 7.02
N ARG A 121 -36.52 0.05 8.02
CA ARG A 121 -35.90 0.97 9.00
C ARG A 121 -34.85 0.30 9.90
N ARG A 122 -34.89 -1.02 10.03
CA ARG A 122 -33.95 -1.87 10.80
C ARG A 122 -33.00 -2.63 9.87
N THR A 123 -32.51 -1.99 8.82
CA THR A 123 -31.57 -2.64 7.89
C THR A 123 -30.17 -2.73 8.49
N MET A 124 -29.50 -3.86 8.26
CA MET A 124 -28.07 -4.03 8.54
C MET A 124 -27.29 -3.81 7.26
N ILE A 125 -26.31 -2.91 7.30
CA ILE A 125 -25.46 -2.62 6.14
C ILE A 125 -24.26 -3.58 6.15
N LYS A 126 -23.97 -4.19 5.01
CA LYS A 126 -22.86 -5.12 4.79
C LYS A 126 -22.05 -4.65 3.59
N VAL A 127 -20.73 -4.60 3.73
CA VAL A 127 -19.82 -4.28 2.63
C VAL A 127 -18.81 -5.42 2.51
N ARG A 128 -18.83 -6.13 1.38
CA ARG A 128 -17.97 -7.29 1.13
C ARG A 128 -16.76 -6.87 0.29
N PHE A 129 -15.59 -7.36 0.68
CA PHE A 129 -14.31 -7.07 0.04
C PHE A 129 -13.75 -8.30 -0.67
N SER A 130 -12.82 -8.08 -1.60
CA SER A 130 -12.11 -9.12 -2.35
C SER A 130 -11.25 -10.05 -1.51
N GLU A 131 -10.95 -9.67 -0.28
CA GLU A 131 -10.10 -10.42 0.63
C GLU A 131 -10.46 -10.13 2.10
N ARG A 132 -9.83 -10.84 3.02
CA ARG A 132 -9.99 -10.60 4.46
C ARG A 132 -9.53 -9.19 4.79
N ILE A 133 -10.25 -8.54 5.70
CA ILE A 133 -10.00 -7.16 6.08
C ILE A 133 -9.85 -7.02 7.60
N SER A 134 -9.29 -5.88 8.02
CA SER A 134 -9.22 -5.45 9.42
C SER A 134 -9.45 -3.95 9.57
N SER A 135 -9.58 -3.45 10.79
CA SER A 135 -9.78 -2.02 11.07
C SER A 135 -8.54 -1.19 10.70
N GLY A 136 -8.77 -0.08 9.99
CA GLY A 136 -7.73 0.84 9.55
C GLY A 136 -7.59 2.11 10.39
N LYS A 137 -6.66 2.98 9.98
CA LYS A 137 -6.35 4.25 10.67
C LYS A 137 -7.56 5.16 10.77
N ASN A 138 -8.40 5.20 9.73
CA ASN A 138 -9.59 6.05 9.67
C ASN A 138 -10.88 5.30 10.07
N TRP A 139 -10.79 4.17 10.78
CA TRP A 139 -11.95 3.37 11.20
C TRP A 139 -13.03 4.20 11.91
N ASN A 140 -12.62 5.11 12.81
CA ASN A 140 -13.53 5.97 13.55
C ASN A 140 -14.20 7.07 12.69
N ARG A 141 -13.73 7.28 11.47
CA ARG A 141 -14.29 8.26 10.51
C ARG A 141 -15.35 7.66 9.59
N ILE A 142 -15.58 6.34 9.65
CA ILE A 142 -16.74 5.70 8.98
C ILE A 142 -18.02 6.33 9.54
N VAL A 143 -18.88 6.82 8.65
CA VAL A 143 -20.06 7.59 9.03
C VAL A 143 -21.25 7.26 8.15
N LEU A 144 -22.43 7.20 8.77
CA LEU A 144 -23.72 7.19 8.09
C LEU A 144 -24.38 8.56 8.30
N LYS A 145 -24.77 9.23 7.21
CA LYS A 145 -25.50 10.50 7.25
C LYS A 145 -26.83 10.38 6.53
N ASN A 146 -27.84 11.12 6.96
CA ASN A 146 -29.08 11.28 6.20
C ASN A 146 -28.94 12.36 5.12
N GLN A 147 -29.98 12.56 4.29
CA GLN A 147 -29.97 13.59 3.24
C GLN A 147 -29.81 15.03 3.75
N ARG A 148 -30.02 15.30 5.05
CA ARG A 148 -29.80 16.61 5.68
C ARG A 148 -28.38 16.74 6.26
N GLY A 149 -27.49 15.79 5.97
CA GLY A 149 -26.13 15.75 6.51
C GLY A 149 -26.02 15.34 7.99
N ARG A 150 -27.14 15.02 8.66
CA ARG A 150 -27.13 14.63 10.08
C ARG A 150 -26.58 13.21 10.24
N ARG A 151 -25.68 13.02 11.20
CA ARG A 151 -25.06 11.73 11.51
C ARG A 151 -26.07 10.79 12.17
N VAL A 152 -26.02 9.52 11.81
CA VAL A 152 -26.73 8.43 12.47
C VAL A 152 -25.73 7.64 13.31
N TYR A 153 -26.11 7.27 14.54
CA TYR A 153 -25.29 6.41 15.36
C TYR A 153 -25.17 5.01 14.73
N ILE A 154 -23.95 4.46 14.71
CA ILE A 154 -23.68 3.14 14.14
C ILE A 154 -22.81 2.30 15.09
N LYS A 155 -23.14 1.01 15.22
CA LYS A 155 -22.20 -0.03 15.66
C LYS A 155 -21.57 -0.66 14.44
N LYS A 156 -20.26 -0.93 14.45
CA LYS A 156 -19.52 -1.47 13.31
C LYS A 156 -18.51 -2.52 13.74
N TRP A 157 -18.33 -3.57 12.94
CA TRP A 157 -17.35 -4.62 13.18
C TRP A 157 -16.94 -5.29 11.85
N VAL A 158 -15.83 -6.02 11.89
CA VAL A 158 -15.35 -6.83 10.75
C VAL A 158 -15.46 -8.31 11.10
N LYS A 159 -15.90 -9.12 10.14
CA LYS A 159 -15.79 -10.58 10.20
C LYS A 159 -15.36 -11.11 8.83
N GLY A 160 -14.17 -11.70 8.75
CA GLY A 160 -13.59 -12.19 7.50
C GLY A 160 -13.35 -11.05 6.50
N ASN A 161 -13.98 -11.13 5.34
CA ASN A 161 -13.91 -10.12 4.27
C ASN A 161 -15.09 -9.14 4.27
N THR A 162 -15.86 -9.06 5.36
CA THR A 162 -17.09 -8.25 5.39
C THR A 162 -17.08 -7.26 6.55
N LEU A 163 -17.33 -5.99 6.23
CA LEU A 163 -17.63 -4.92 7.16
C LEU A 163 -19.14 -4.91 7.41
N TYR A 164 -19.52 -5.00 8.68
CA TYR A 164 -20.90 -4.93 9.13
C TYR A 164 -21.15 -3.62 9.87
N ILE A 165 -22.30 -3.01 9.58
CA ILE A 165 -22.74 -1.77 10.20
C ILE A 165 -24.20 -1.92 10.61
N LYS A 166 -24.44 -1.77 11.92
CA LYS A 166 -25.76 -1.77 12.54
C LYS A 166 -26.10 -0.33 12.95
N PRO A 167 -26.91 0.40 12.17
CA PRO A 167 -27.36 1.73 12.56
C PRO A 167 -28.39 1.67 13.70
N SER A 168 -28.58 2.80 14.37
CA SER A 168 -29.78 3.05 15.18
C SER A 168 -31.03 3.06 14.29
N MET A 169 -32.22 3.12 14.90
CA MET A 169 -33.49 3.14 14.16
C MET A 169 -33.49 4.26 13.11
N LEU A 170 -33.66 3.90 11.83
CA LEU A 170 -33.71 4.86 10.75
C LEU A 170 -35.09 5.51 10.66
N SER A 171 -35.17 6.74 10.15
CA SER A 171 -36.41 7.44 9.84
C SER A 171 -37.05 6.85 8.59
N LYS A 172 -38.38 6.88 8.52
CA LYS A 172 -39.14 6.45 7.32
C LYS A 172 -38.87 7.40 6.15
N ASN A 173 -38.99 6.90 4.92
CA ASN A 173 -38.92 7.70 3.70
C ASN A 173 -37.68 8.63 3.62
N THR A 174 -36.54 8.19 4.14
CA THR A 174 -35.34 9.01 4.35
C THR A 174 -34.15 8.36 3.63
N SER A 175 -33.36 9.18 2.94
CA SER A 175 -32.15 8.72 2.24
C SER A 175 -30.94 8.79 3.16
N TYR A 176 -30.06 7.81 3.04
CA TYR A 176 -28.86 7.67 3.85
C TYR A 176 -27.66 7.35 2.98
N THR A 177 -26.52 7.94 3.32
CA THR A 177 -25.23 7.67 2.69
C THR A 177 -24.25 7.19 3.73
N LEU A 178 -23.76 5.97 3.55
CA LEU A 178 -22.61 5.45 4.28
C LEU A 178 -21.34 5.89 3.55
N THR A 179 -20.38 6.45 4.28
CA THR A 179 -19.04 6.74 3.77
C THR A 179 -18.00 5.93 4.55
N VAL A 180 -17.21 5.16 3.81
CA VAL A 180 -16.02 4.45 4.28
C VAL A 180 -14.80 5.19 3.71
N PRO A 181 -14.13 6.04 4.50
CA PRO A 181 -13.03 6.86 3.99
C PRO A 181 -11.79 6.02 3.65
N PHE A 182 -10.88 6.60 2.87
CA PHE A 182 -9.55 6.06 2.60
C PHE A 182 -8.90 5.55 3.90
N GLU A 183 -8.32 4.34 3.86
CA GLU A 183 -7.68 3.67 5.01
C GLU A 183 -8.58 3.46 6.24
N ALA A 184 -9.90 3.52 6.11
CA ALA A 184 -10.79 3.12 7.19
C ALA A 184 -10.75 1.61 7.44
N VAL A 185 -10.48 0.85 6.39
CA VAL A 185 -10.34 -0.61 6.39
C VAL A 185 -8.99 -0.95 5.77
N LYS A 186 -8.33 -2.00 6.27
CA LYS A 186 -7.05 -2.52 5.76
C LYS A 186 -7.28 -3.87 5.09
N GLY A 187 -6.71 -4.05 3.89
CA GLY A 187 -6.44 -5.34 3.25
C GLY A 187 -4.99 -5.36 2.76
N SER A 188 -4.69 -6.09 1.69
CA SER A 188 -3.37 -6.13 1.06
C SER A 188 -2.96 -4.80 0.40
N SER A 189 -3.93 -3.97 0.01
CA SER A 189 -3.71 -2.61 -0.49
C SER A 189 -4.60 -1.57 0.21
N PRO A 190 -4.23 -0.29 0.23
CA PRO A 190 -5.11 0.77 0.70
C PRO A 190 -6.41 0.81 -0.11
N ILE A 191 -7.55 0.81 0.59
CA ILE A 191 -8.87 0.94 -0.05
C ILE A 191 -9.18 2.44 -0.21
N LYS A 192 -9.51 2.86 -1.43
CA LYS A 192 -9.99 4.23 -1.72
C LYS A 192 -11.28 4.54 -0.97
N THR A 193 -11.57 5.82 -0.75
CA THR A 193 -12.87 6.23 -0.19
C THR A 193 -14.01 5.63 -1.01
N TRP A 194 -14.96 4.99 -0.33
CA TRP A 194 -16.12 4.36 -0.94
C TRP A 194 -17.38 4.77 -0.21
N SER A 195 -18.50 4.83 -0.92
CA SER A 195 -19.80 5.17 -0.34
C SER A 195 -20.94 4.41 -0.99
N VAL A 196 -22.01 4.20 -0.22
CA VAL A 196 -23.30 3.69 -0.73
C VAL A 196 -24.44 4.54 -0.20
N SER A 197 -25.39 4.84 -1.08
CA SER A 197 -26.59 5.61 -0.77
C SER A 197 -27.84 4.77 -0.95
N PHE A 198 -28.71 4.72 0.05
CA PHE A 198 -29.96 3.94 0.01
C PHE A 198 -31.08 4.73 0.69
N ARG A 199 -32.33 4.28 0.54
CA ARG A 199 -33.51 4.94 1.12
C ARG A 199 -34.31 3.97 1.99
N THR A 200 -34.96 4.47 3.03
CA THR A 200 -35.94 3.69 3.79
C THR A 200 -37.34 3.78 3.17
N GLY A 201 -38.10 2.69 3.24
CA GLY A 201 -39.49 2.63 2.78
C GLY A 201 -40.46 3.50 3.59
N ARG A 202 -41.72 3.54 3.12
CA ARG A 202 -42.82 4.29 3.75
C ARG A 202 -43.49 3.53 4.91
N LYS A 203 -43.30 2.22 5.03
CA LYS A 203 -43.86 1.35 6.08
C LYS A 203 -42.75 0.51 6.71
#